data_AF-A0A6M0C6T8-F1
#
_entry.id   AF-A0A6M0C6T8-F1
#
_cell.length_a   1.000
_cell.length_b   1.000
_cell.length_c   1.000
_cell.angle_alpha   90.00
_cell.angle_beta   90.00
_cell.angle_gamma   90.00
#
_symmetry.space_group_name_H-M   'P 1'
#
loop_
_entity.id
_entity.type
_entity.pdbx_description
1 polymer ?
#
loop_
_entity_poly.entity_id
_entity_poly.type
_entity_poly.pdbx_seq_one_letter_code
_entity_poly.pdbx_strand_id
1 'polypeptide(L)'
;MSYDREKQIAIEAVVAAGKLCERVRSNIPAAMEKSDKSPVTVADYGAQALICKALSEAFPDDPIVGEEDAAALRQPEMAENLTKVTNYVKEQLPDATSEDVTGWIDRGNGKVSARY
;
A
#
# COMPACT_ATOMS: atom_id res chain seq x y z
N MET A 1 -27.94 3.47 2.86
CA MET A 1 -27.54 3.64 4.27
C MET A 1 -26.49 4.75 4.35
N SER A 2 -26.24 5.28 5.56
CA SER A 2 -25.05 6.08 5.81
C SER A 2 -23.81 5.22 5.48
N TYR A 3 -22.90 5.73 4.65
CA TYR A 3 -21.63 5.10 4.27
C TYR A 3 -21.62 4.02 3.16
N ASP A 4 -22.65 3.95 2.29
CA ASP A 4 -22.64 2.97 1.18
C ASP A 4 -21.48 3.21 0.19
N ARG A 5 -21.12 4.47 -0.07
CA ARG A 5 -20.03 4.84 -0.97
C ARG A 5 -18.67 4.45 -0.37
N GLU A 6 -18.46 4.77 0.90
CA GLU A 6 -17.27 4.49 1.68
C GLU A 6 -17.05 2.98 1.76
N LYS A 7 -18.11 2.21 2.04
CA LYS A 7 -18.06 0.75 2.02
C LYS A 7 -17.65 0.20 0.65
N GLN A 8 -18.24 0.72 -0.43
CA GLN A 8 -17.92 0.27 -1.79
C GLN A 8 -16.45 0.52 -2.13
N ILE A 9 -15.96 1.74 -1.87
CA ILE A 9 -14.54 2.10 -2.08
C ILE A 9 -13.62 1.23 -1.21
N ALA A 10 -13.96 0.99 0.05
CA ALA A 10 -13.17 0.16 0.94
C ALA A 10 -13.07 -1.30 0.44
N ILE A 11 -14.16 -1.86 -0.07
CA ILE A 11 -14.17 -3.22 -0.65
C ILE A 11 -13.26 -3.27 -1.88
N GLU A 12 -13.39 -2.32 -2.80
CA GLU A 12 -12.55 -2.26 -4.00
C GLU A 12 -11.06 -2.13 -3.66
N ALA A 13 -10.73 -1.24 -2.71
CA ALA A 13 -9.37 -1.01 -2.24
C ALA A 13 -8.76 -2.27 -1.60
N VAL A 14 -9.49 -2.93 -0.70
CA VAL A 14 -9.02 -4.14 0.00
C VAL A 14 -8.92 -5.33 -0.95
N VAL A 15 -9.78 -5.45 -1.96
CA VAL A 15 -9.66 -6.50 -2.98
C VAL A 15 -8.38 -6.32 -3.80
N ALA A 16 -8.02 -5.09 -4.18
CA ALA A 16 -6.76 -4.82 -4.88
C ALA A 16 -5.53 -5.11 -3.99
N ALA A 17 -5.56 -4.66 -2.73
CA ALA A 17 -4.50 -4.94 -1.76
C ALA A 17 -4.35 -6.45 -1.48
N GLY A 18 -5.45 -7.18 -1.34
CA GLY A 18 -5.43 -8.63 -1.12
C GLY A 18 -4.80 -9.39 -2.28
N LYS A 19 -5.12 -9.02 -3.53
CA LYS A 19 -4.47 -9.58 -4.73
C LYS A 19 -2.97 -9.36 -4.70
N LEU A 20 -2.52 -8.14 -4.36
CA LEU A 20 -1.10 -7.81 -4.22
C LEU A 20 -0.44 -8.70 -3.17
N CYS A 21 -1.02 -8.80 -1.96
CA CYS A 21 -0.47 -9.64 -0.89
C CYS A 21 -0.37 -11.11 -1.30
N GLU A 22 -1.37 -11.64 -2.03
CA GLU A 22 -1.32 -12.99 -2.58
C GLU A 22 -0.20 -13.17 -3.61
N ARG A 23 0.06 -12.16 -4.46
CA ARG A 23 1.14 -12.23 -5.46
C ARG A 23 2.50 -12.18 -4.80
N VAL A 24 2.69 -11.28 -3.83
CA VAL A 24 3.90 -11.23 -3.01
C VAL A 24 4.15 -12.59 -2.38
N ARG A 25 3.16 -13.16 -1.67
CA ARG A 25 3.26 -14.49 -1.05
C ARG A 25 3.62 -15.59 -2.05
N SER A 26 2.98 -15.60 -3.23
CA SER A 26 3.19 -16.64 -4.24
C SER A 26 4.60 -16.62 -4.85
N ASN A 27 5.26 -15.46 -4.79
CA ASN A 27 6.61 -15.28 -5.31
C ASN A 27 7.71 -15.46 -4.25
N ILE A 28 7.35 -15.79 -3.00
CA ILE A 28 8.33 -16.15 -1.96
C ILE A 28 8.77 -17.59 -2.21
N PRO A 29 10.06 -17.85 -2.49
CA PRO A 29 10.57 -19.21 -2.55
C PRO A 29 10.40 -19.90 -1.19
N ALA A 30 9.95 -21.15 -1.17
CA ALA A 30 9.76 -21.92 0.07
C ALA A 30 11.01 -21.98 0.98
N ALA A 31 12.20 -21.75 0.42
CA ALA A 31 13.46 -21.68 1.16
C ALA A 31 13.71 -20.35 1.91
N MET A 32 13.00 -19.27 1.55
CA MET A 32 13.16 -17.92 2.15
C MET A 32 12.16 -17.61 3.27
N GLU A 33 11.10 -18.42 3.44
CA GLU A 33 10.05 -18.20 4.45
C GLU A 33 10.55 -18.14 5.90
N LYS A 34 11.76 -18.64 6.19
CA LYS A 34 12.24 -18.84 7.58
C LYS A 34 13.17 -17.76 8.14
N SER A 35 13.64 -16.80 7.35
CA SER A 35 14.65 -15.85 7.85
C SER A 35 14.61 -14.44 7.26
N ASP A 36 13.98 -14.23 6.11
CA ASP A 36 13.92 -12.91 5.48
C ASP A 36 12.56 -12.25 5.75
N LYS A 37 12.57 -11.09 6.44
CA LYS A 37 11.36 -10.30 6.71
C LYS A 37 11.00 -9.35 5.56
N SER A 38 11.88 -9.21 4.56
CA SER A 38 11.64 -8.39 3.36
C SER A 38 10.29 -8.67 2.68
N PRO A 39 9.81 -9.92 2.53
CA PRO A 39 8.55 -10.18 1.84
C PRO A 39 7.31 -9.65 2.56
N VAL A 40 7.32 -9.64 3.90
CA VAL A 40 6.21 -9.11 4.70
C VAL A 40 6.18 -7.60 4.53
N THR A 41 7.33 -6.95 4.70
CA THR A 41 7.50 -5.50 4.51
C THR A 41 7.08 -5.02 3.11
N VAL A 42 7.36 -5.78 2.04
CA VAL A 42 6.93 -5.42 0.68
C VAL A 42 5.41 -5.48 0.52
N ALA A 43 4.76 -6.48 1.11
CA ALA A 43 3.30 -6.60 1.07
C ALA A 43 2.61 -5.47 1.84
N ASP A 44 3.12 -5.14 3.03
CA ASP A 44 2.55 -4.10 3.89
C ASP A 44 2.59 -2.72 3.21
N TYR A 45 3.75 -2.32 2.69
CA TYR A 45 3.89 -1.07 1.94
C TYR A 45 3.00 -1.01 0.68
N GLY A 46 2.95 -2.11 -0.10
CA GLY A 46 2.14 -2.17 -1.31
C GLY A 46 0.64 -2.10 -1.02
N ALA A 47 0.18 -2.79 0.01
CA ALA A 47 -1.20 -2.77 0.46
C ALA A 47 -1.61 -1.37 0.92
N GLN A 48 -0.79 -0.72 1.77
CA GLN A 48 -1.07 0.63 2.23
C GLN A 48 -1.09 1.63 1.07
N ALA A 49 -0.17 1.53 0.10
CA ALA A 49 -0.15 2.39 -1.08
C ALA A 49 -1.48 2.30 -1.87
N LEU A 50 -1.95 1.09 -2.18
CA LEU A 50 -3.20 0.90 -2.93
C LEU A 50 -4.43 1.43 -2.18
N ILE A 51 -4.50 1.17 -0.88
CA ILE A 51 -5.62 1.62 -0.04
C ILE A 51 -5.62 3.14 0.07
N CYS A 52 -4.47 3.74 0.38
CA CYS A 52 -4.37 5.18 0.54
C CYS A 52 -4.63 5.95 -0.76
N LYS A 53 -4.20 5.39 -1.91
CA LYS A 53 -4.53 5.91 -3.24
C LYS A 53 -6.04 5.95 -3.46
N ALA A 54 -6.72 4.82 -3.28
CA ALA A 54 -8.17 4.72 -3.52
C ALA A 54 -8.97 5.64 -2.60
N LEU A 55 -8.61 5.71 -1.31
CA LEU A 55 -9.25 6.61 -0.35
C LEU A 55 -9.00 8.08 -0.69
N SER A 56 -7.76 8.45 -1.06
CA SER A 56 -7.43 9.85 -1.40
C SER A 56 -8.15 10.36 -2.65
N GLU A 57 -8.43 9.48 -3.63
CA GLU A 57 -9.22 9.85 -4.81
C GLU A 57 -10.71 10.00 -4.48
N ALA A 58 -11.26 9.12 -3.65
CA ALA A 58 -12.68 9.13 -3.33
C ALA A 58 -13.04 10.22 -2.30
N PHE A 59 -12.12 10.49 -1.37
CA PHE A 59 -12.30 11.31 -0.18
C PHE A 59 -11.04 12.17 0.08
N PRO A 60 -10.78 13.20 -0.75
CA PRO A 60 -9.52 13.95 -0.70
C PRO A 60 -9.29 14.71 0.62
N ASP A 61 -10.37 15.09 1.29
CA ASP A 61 -10.36 15.84 2.56
C ASP A 61 -10.27 14.93 3.81
N ASP A 62 -10.42 13.62 3.64
CA ASP A 62 -10.47 12.69 4.77
C ASP A 62 -9.04 12.27 5.14
N PRO A 63 -8.66 12.38 6.43
CA PRO A 63 -7.34 11.97 6.86
C PRO A 63 -7.26 10.44 6.93
N ILE A 64 -6.16 9.89 6.44
CA ILE A 64 -5.91 8.44 6.51
C ILE A 64 -4.85 8.19 7.59
N VAL A 65 -5.10 7.22 8.46
CA VAL A 65 -4.15 6.78 9.48
C VAL A 65 -3.66 5.38 9.11
N GLY A 66 -2.43 5.30 8.62
CA GLY A 66 -1.73 4.08 8.26
C GLY A 66 -0.62 3.74 9.27
N GLU A 67 -0.10 2.52 9.20
CA GLU A 67 1.02 2.08 10.04
C GLU A 67 2.38 2.44 9.40
N GLU A 68 2.45 2.32 8.08
CA GLU A 68 3.69 2.47 7.33
C GLU A 68 4.02 3.92 6.99
N ASP A 69 5.32 4.24 6.96
CA ASP A 69 5.84 5.52 6.49
C ASP A 69 6.93 5.29 5.43
N ALA A 70 6.93 6.08 4.35
CA ALA A 70 7.82 5.83 3.22
C ALA A 70 9.25 6.40 3.42
N ALA A 71 9.57 7.05 4.54
CA ALA A 71 10.92 7.59 4.77
C ALA A 71 12.01 6.51 4.74
N ALA A 72 11.69 5.30 5.20
CA ALA A 72 12.60 4.15 5.12
C ALA A 72 12.80 3.69 3.66
N LEU A 73 11.74 3.60 2.87
CA LEU A 73 11.81 3.20 1.46
C LEU A 73 12.63 4.16 0.58
N ARG A 74 12.75 5.42 0.99
CA ARG A 74 13.56 6.44 0.29
C ARG A 74 15.06 6.32 0.59
N GLN A 75 15.47 5.51 1.55
CA GLN A 75 16.88 5.31 1.85
C GLN A 75 17.55 4.44 0.77
N PRO A 76 18.82 4.71 0.40
CA PRO A 76 19.53 3.92 -0.61
C PRO A 76 19.55 2.42 -0.33
N GLU A 77 19.63 2.03 0.95
CA GLU A 77 19.64 0.63 1.39
C GLU A 77 18.32 -0.10 1.10
N MET A 78 17.23 0.65 0.93
CA MET A 78 15.88 0.12 0.66
C MET A 78 15.47 0.26 -0.81
N ALA A 79 16.36 0.69 -1.70
CA ALA A 79 16.04 0.93 -3.12
C ALA A 79 15.52 -0.33 -3.83
N GLU A 80 16.04 -1.51 -3.49
CA GLU A 80 15.52 -2.78 -4.02
C GLU A 80 14.11 -3.07 -3.53
N ASN A 81 13.82 -2.80 -2.25
CA ASN A 81 12.47 -2.97 -1.69
C ASN A 81 11.49 -2.00 -2.34
N LEU A 82 11.86 -0.73 -2.51
CA LEU A 82 11.04 0.25 -3.21
C LEU A 82 10.73 -0.21 -4.65
N THR A 83 11.74 -0.72 -5.36
CA THR A 83 11.55 -1.27 -6.71
C THR A 83 10.57 -2.45 -6.71
N LYS A 84 10.71 -3.39 -5.75
CA LYS A 84 9.78 -4.52 -5.60
C LYS A 84 8.36 -4.06 -5.31
N VAL A 85 8.17 -3.17 -4.33
CA VAL A 85 6.86 -2.60 -3.97
C VAL A 85 6.22 -1.95 -5.20
N THR A 86 6.95 -1.08 -5.91
CA THR A 86 6.44 -0.43 -7.12
C THR A 86 6.03 -1.43 -8.18
N ASN A 87 6.81 -2.49 -8.41
CA ASN A 87 6.47 -3.52 -9.40
C ASN A 87 5.18 -4.27 -9.02
N TYR A 88 4.99 -4.62 -7.76
CA TYR A 88 3.75 -5.25 -7.30
C TYR A 88 2.54 -4.32 -7.38
N VAL A 89 2.71 -3.04 -7.06
CA VAL A 89 1.65 -2.04 -7.22
C VAL A 89 1.27 -1.88 -8.70
N LYS A 90 2.25 -1.92 -9.62
CA LYS A 90 2.01 -1.85 -11.07
C LYS A 90 1.14 -2.96 -11.62
N GLU A 91 1.10 -4.13 -10.98
CA GLU A 91 0.19 -5.21 -11.39
C GLU A 91 -1.30 -4.82 -11.21
N GLN A 92 -1.59 -3.88 -10.32
CA GLN A 92 -2.94 -3.32 -10.13
C GLN A 92 -3.09 -1.94 -10.79
N LEU A 93 -2.01 -1.15 -10.85
CA LEU A 93 -1.97 0.23 -11.36
C LEU A 93 -0.78 0.42 -12.33
N PRO A 94 -0.91 0.07 -13.63
CA PRO A 94 0.23 -0.04 -14.56
C PRO A 94 1.12 1.20 -14.68
N ASP A 95 0.54 2.39 -14.51
CA ASP A 95 1.24 3.67 -14.66
C ASP A 95 1.91 4.17 -13.37
N ALA A 96 1.80 3.44 -12.25
CA ALA A 96 2.34 3.86 -10.97
C ALA A 96 3.88 4.02 -11.00
N THR A 97 4.38 5.14 -10.52
CA THR A 97 5.82 5.37 -10.31
C THR A 97 6.22 5.11 -8.86
N SER A 98 7.53 4.98 -8.59
CA SER A 98 8.01 4.89 -7.21
C SER A 98 7.72 6.17 -6.41
N GLU A 99 7.68 7.33 -7.08
CA GLU A 99 7.29 8.59 -6.45
C GLU A 99 5.82 8.53 -6.01
N ASP A 100 4.92 8.12 -6.91
CA ASP A 100 3.49 7.93 -6.60
C ASP A 100 3.30 6.97 -5.42
N VAL A 101 3.97 5.81 -5.45
CA VAL A 101 3.86 4.79 -4.41
C VAL A 101 4.26 5.36 -3.05
N THR A 102 5.40 6.02 -2.95
CA THR A 102 5.82 6.64 -1.68
C THR A 102 4.89 7.77 -1.24
N GLY A 103 4.37 8.55 -2.19
CA GLY A 103 3.38 9.59 -1.92
C GLY A 103 2.07 9.01 -1.39
N TRP A 104 1.59 7.89 -1.94
CA TRP A 104 0.39 7.21 -1.48
C TRP A 104 0.59 6.60 -0.09
N ILE A 105 1.75 6.00 0.20
CA ILE A 105 2.05 5.50 1.55
C ILE A 105 1.98 6.64 2.57
N ASP A 106 2.61 7.79 2.27
CA ASP A 106 2.65 8.94 3.17
C ASP A 106 1.30 9.62 3.39
N ARG A 107 0.28 9.35 2.54
CA ARG A 107 -1.10 9.77 2.84
C ARG A 107 -1.62 9.13 4.13
N GLY A 108 -1.05 8.00 4.56
CA GLY A 108 -1.30 7.36 5.84
C GLY A 108 -0.77 8.12 7.06
N ASN A 109 0.03 9.18 6.88
CA ASN A 109 0.56 10.00 7.99
C ASN A 109 -0.46 11.00 8.56
N GLY A 110 -1.75 10.82 8.26
CA GLY A 110 -2.83 11.61 8.82
C GLY A 110 -2.98 11.42 10.33
N LYS A 111 -3.74 12.32 10.95
CA LYS A 111 -4.11 12.23 12.37
C LYS A 111 -5.59 11.95 12.49
N VAL A 112 -5.95 11.24 13.55
CA VAL A 112 -7.35 11.00 13.91
C VAL A 112 -8.11 12.32 13.95
N SER A 113 -9.26 12.38 13.28
CA SER A 113 -10.10 13.58 13.19
C SER A 113 -11.58 13.25 13.43
N ALA A 114 -12.42 14.28 13.53
CA ALA A 114 -13.85 14.14 13.75
C ALA A 114 -14.58 13.47 12.57
N ARG A 115 -14.01 13.56 11.37
CA ARG A 115 -14.40 12.76 10.21
C ARG A 115 -13.37 11.64 10.07
N TYR A 116 -13.82 10.41 10.31
CA TYR A 116 -13.10 9.20 9.95
C TYR A 116 -13.10 9.05 8.43
#